data_AF-A0A9D9VZU1-F1
#
_entry.id   AF-A0A9D9VZU1-F1
#
_cell.length_a   1.000
_cell.length_b   1.000
_cell.length_c   1.000
_cell.angle_alpha   90.00
_cell.angle_beta   90.00
_cell.angle_gamma   90.00
#
_symmetry.space_group_name_H-M   'P 1'
#
loop_
_entity.id
_entity.type
_entity.pdbx_description
1 polymer ?
#
loop_
_entity_poly.entity_id
_entity_poly.type
_entity_poly.pdbx_seq_one_letter_code
_entity_poly.pdbx_strand_id
1 'polypeptide(L)'
;MRKPWQPQQPRDWWLHNPAYRRYMLREATALPLLLYTLLLLTGVYQLTRGPVAFSAWLAWLQTPTVLILQGIALAAALLHAVTWVALVPKILVIDSDRLRIAPRHVLRAHQLAALGCNLGLITATLWLLWPVGGH
;
A
#
# COMPACT_ATOMS: atom_id res chain seq x y z
N MET A 1 -9.71 -51.28 -10.22
CA MET A 1 -9.96 -49.84 -9.92
C MET A 1 -8.67 -49.07 -10.19
N ARG A 2 -8.71 -47.92 -10.89
CA ARG A 2 -7.50 -47.09 -11.11
C ARG A 2 -7.18 -46.31 -9.83
N LYS A 3 -5.89 -46.17 -9.49
CA LYS A 3 -5.41 -45.31 -8.41
C LYS A 3 -4.65 -44.13 -9.02
N PRO A 4 -5.29 -42.97 -9.19
CA PRO A 4 -4.63 -41.79 -9.75
C PRO A 4 -3.48 -41.34 -8.86
N TRP A 5 -2.36 -40.95 -9.46
CA TRP A 5 -1.24 -40.36 -8.74
C TRP A 5 -1.60 -38.94 -8.28
N GLN A 6 -1.27 -38.61 -7.03
CA GLN A 6 -1.48 -37.29 -6.45
C GLN A 6 -0.13 -36.63 -6.18
N PRO A 7 0.26 -35.58 -6.94
CA PRO A 7 1.48 -34.83 -6.66
C PRO A 7 1.40 -34.21 -5.27
N GLN A 8 2.49 -34.27 -4.51
CA GLN A 8 2.64 -33.44 -3.33
C GLN A 8 3.16 -32.06 -3.73
N GLN A 9 2.53 -31.01 -3.23
CA GLN A 9 3.01 -29.64 -3.42
C GLN A 9 3.97 -29.27 -2.28
N PRO A 10 5.25 -29.00 -2.56
CA PRO A 10 6.21 -28.65 -1.52
C PRO A 10 5.97 -27.22 -1.00
N ARG A 11 6.43 -26.90 0.22
CA ARG A 11 6.17 -25.58 0.86
C ARG A 11 6.83 -24.40 0.13
N ASP A 12 7.92 -24.67 -0.56
CA ASP A 12 8.73 -23.75 -1.34
C ASP A 12 8.33 -23.70 -2.83
N TRP A 13 7.15 -24.22 -3.18
CA TRP A 13 6.60 -24.21 -4.55
C TRP A 13 6.74 -22.84 -5.24
N TRP A 14 6.59 -21.76 -4.48
CA TRP A 14 6.61 -20.40 -4.98
C TRP A 14 8.02 -19.88 -5.34
N LEU A 15 9.09 -20.49 -4.80
CA LEU A 15 10.48 -20.12 -5.11
C LEU A 15 10.88 -20.52 -6.53
N HIS A 16 10.24 -21.56 -7.07
CA HIS A 16 10.62 -22.20 -8.32
C HIS A 16 10.14 -21.45 -9.58
N ASN A 17 9.21 -20.49 -9.44
CA ASN A 17 8.67 -19.74 -10.58
C ASN A 17 8.70 -18.22 -10.32
N PRO A 18 9.27 -17.40 -11.23
CA PRO A 18 9.31 -15.94 -11.07
C PRO A 18 7.93 -15.29 -10.96
N ALA A 19 6.88 -15.86 -11.54
CA ALA A 19 5.50 -15.39 -11.37
C ALA A 19 5.02 -15.61 -9.93
N TYR A 20 5.30 -16.77 -9.34
CA TYR A 20 4.91 -17.09 -7.97
C TYR A 20 5.70 -16.28 -6.94
N ARG A 21 7.00 -16.02 -7.18
CA ARG A 21 7.78 -15.10 -6.34
C ARG A 21 7.19 -13.69 -6.32
N ARG A 22 6.81 -13.15 -7.49
CA ARG A 22 6.16 -11.83 -7.57
C ARG A 22 4.79 -11.81 -6.89
N TYR A 23 4.03 -12.89 -7.02
CA TYR A 23 2.77 -13.07 -6.29
C TYR A 23 2.99 -13.06 -4.77
N MET A 24 3.90 -13.89 -4.25
CA MET A 24 4.20 -13.93 -2.83
C MET A 24 4.74 -12.61 -2.30
N LEU A 25 5.58 -11.91 -3.07
CA LEU A 25 6.06 -10.58 -2.72
C LEU A 25 4.91 -9.56 -2.61
N ARG A 26 3.93 -9.63 -3.53
CA ARG A 26 2.72 -8.80 -3.46
C ARG A 26 1.91 -9.11 -2.21
N GLU A 27 1.65 -10.37 -1.90
CA GLU A 27 0.90 -10.73 -0.69
C GLU A 27 1.66 -10.32 0.59
N ALA A 28 2.99 -10.42 0.57
CA ALA A 28 3.85 -10.05 1.69
C ALA A 28 3.79 -8.54 2.02
N THR A 29 3.34 -7.67 1.11
CA THR A 29 3.16 -6.23 1.43
C THR A 29 2.14 -6.00 2.55
N ALA A 30 1.26 -6.97 2.84
CA ALA A 30 0.33 -6.88 3.95
C ALA A 30 1.01 -6.72 5.32
N LEU A 31 2.19 -7.32 5.51
CA LEU A 31 2.94 -7.25 6.78
C LEU A 31 3.43 -5.83 7.10
N PRO A 32 4.24 -5.15 6.26
CA PRO A 32 4.67 -3.79 6.53
C PRO A 32 3.50 -2.80 6.56
N LEU A 33 2.45 -3.03 5.77
CA LEU A 33 1.23 -2.19 5.83
C LEU A 33 0.52 -2.32 7.18
N LEU A 34 0.33 -3.54 7.69
CA LEU A 34 -0.26 -3.77 9.01
C LEU A 34 0.58 -3.12 10.12
N LEU A 35 1.90 -3.32 10.09
CA LEU A 35 2.80 -2.71 11.08
C LEU A 35 2.76 -1.18 11.02
N TYR A 36 2.70 -0.60 9.82
CA TYR A 36 2.55 0.85 9.66
C TYR A 36 1.19 1.36 10.16
N THR A 37 0.10 0.61 9.96
CA THR A 37 -1.19 0.93 10.56
C THR A 37 -1.12 0.92 12.08
N LEU A 38 -0.50 -0.11 12.68
CA LEU A 38 -0.29 -0.16 14.14
C LEU A 38 0.56 1.02 14.63
N LEU A 39 1.61 1.37 13.90
CA LEU A 39 2.44 2.54 14.16
C LEU A 39 1.61 3.84 14.20
N LEU A 40 0.74 4.06 13.20
CA LEU A 40 -0.15 5.21 13.19
C LEU A 40 -1.16 5.19 14.34
N LEU A 41 -1.71 4.02 14.69
CA LEU A 41 -2.59 3.88 15.86
C LEU A 41 -1.87 4.22 17.16
N THR A 42 -0.58 3.87 17.31
CA THR A 42 0.22 4.35 18.45
C THR A 42 0.35 5.88 18.44
N GLY A 43 0.52 6.51 17.27
CA GLY A 43 0.54 7.97 17.15
C GLY A 43 -0.75 8.63 17.61
N VAL A 44 -1.91 8.09 17.19
CA VAL A 44 -3.23 8.55 17.64
C VAL A 44 -3.37 8.39 19.15
N TYR A 45 -2.94 7.25 19.70
CA TYR A 45 -2.95 7.03 21.15
C TYR A 45 -2.04 8.01 21.90
N GLN A 46 -0.82 8.25 21.40
CA GLN A 46 0.11 9.20 22.03
C GLN A 46 -0.42 10.64 21.97
N LEU A 47 -1.19 10.99 20.93
CA LEU A 47 -1.86 12.29 20.83
C LEU A 47 -2.88 12.50 21.96
N THR A 48 -3.63 11.45 22.37
CA THR A 48 -4.58 11.57 23.50
C THR A 48 -3.89 11.73 24.85
N ARG A 49 -2.60 11.39 24.95
CA ARG A 49 -1.78 11.54 26.16
C ARG A 49 -1.15 12.92 26.31
N GLY A 50 -1.41 13.83 25.36
CA GLY A 50 -0.98 15.22 25.41
C GLY A 50 0.36 15.51 24.73
N PRO A 51 0.76 16.79 24.67
CA PRO A 51 1.84 17.25 23.79
C PRO A 51 3.20 16.61 24.07
N VAL A 52 3.54 16.37 25.34
CA VAL A 52 4.82 15.77 25.73
C VAL A 52 4.96 14.35 25.19
N ALA A 53 3.90 13.53 25.35
CA ALA A 53 3.89 12.14 24.89
C ALA A 53 3.91 12.04 23.37
N PHE A 54 3.22 12.95 22.68
CA PHE A 54 3.22 13.03 21.22
C PHE A 54 4.58 13.48 20.66
N SER A 55 5.19 14.52 21.24
CA SER A 55 6.54 14.97 20.84
C SER A 55 7.60 13.90 21.05
N ALA A 56 7.51 13.11 22.13
CA ALA A 56 8.41 11.97 22.33
C ALA A 56 8.25 10.89 21.25
N TRP A 57 7.00 10.60 20.84
CA TRP A 57 6.73 9.69 19.73
C TRP A 57 7.27 10.22 18.39
N LEU A 58 7.10 11.52 18.11
CA LEU A 58 7.69 12.17 16.93
C LEU A 58 9.22 12.07 16.92
N ALA A 59 9.88 12.33 18.06
CA ALA A 59 11.33 12.21 18.17
C ALA A 59 11.80 10.76 17.92
N TRP A 60 11.04 9.77 18.40
CA TRP A 60 11.32 8.36 18.14
C TRP A 60 11.15 7.99 16.65
N LEU A 61 10.14 8.53 15.96
CA LEU A 61 9.95 8.34 14.52
C LEU A 61 11.14 8.83 13.68
N GLN A 62 11.87 9.83 14.18
CA GLN A 62 13.02 10.43 13.51
C GLN A 62 14.33 9.64 13.73
N THR A 63 14.31 8.57 14.52
CA THR A 63 15.49 7.71 14.69
C THR A 63 15.83 6.98 13.39
N PRO A 64 17.12 6.74 13.07
CA PRO A 64 17.52 6.12 11.80
C PRO A 64 16.83 4.77 11.53
N THR A 65 16.69 3.94 12.57
CA THR A 65 16.02 2.65 12.47
C THR A 65 14.56 2.78 12.04
N VAL A 66 13.82 3.71 12.65
CA VAL A 66 12.40 3.91 12.33
C VAL A 66 12.26 4.52 10.95
N LEU A 67 13.11 5.46 10.55
CA LEU A 67 13.12 6.00 9.18
C LEU A 67 13.33 4.91 8.12
N ILE A 68 14.21 3.93 8.36
CA ILE A 68 14.37 2.77 7.46
C ILE A 68 13.09 1.95 7.38
N LEU A 69 12.44 1.67 8.52
CA LEU A 69 11.17 0.94 8.55
C LEU A 69 10.04 1.69 7.83
N GLN A 70 9.98 3.02 7.97
CA GLN A 70 9.07 3.88 7.22
C GLN A 70 9.33 3.79 5.71
N GLY A 71 10.60 3.77 5.30
CA GLY A 71 10.99 3.59 3.90
C GLY A 71 10.57 2.22 3.33
N ILE A 72 10.72 1.15 4.11
CA ILE A 72 10.24 -0.19 3.75
C ILE A 72 8.70 -0.20 3.62
N ALA A 73 7.99 0.41 4.58
CA ALA A 73 6.54 0.53 4.53
C ALA A 73 6.07 1.31 3.29
N LEU A 74 6.76 2.40 2.95
CA LEU A 74 6.48 3.18 1.74
C LEU A 74 6.70 2.35 0.47
N ALA A 75 7.83 1.65 0.36
CA ALA A 75 8.11 0.79 -0.78
C ALA A 75 7.06 -0.32 -0.94
N ALA A 76 6.66 -0.94 0.17
CA ALA A 76 5.60 -1.95 0.18
C ALA A 76 4.24 -1.37 -0.21
N ALA A 77 3.89 -0.17 0.28
CA ALA A 77 2.66 0.53 -0.07
C ALA A 77 2.60 0.88 -1.56
N LEU A 78 3.71 1.35 -2.14
CA LEU A 78 3.80 1.62 -3.58
C LEU A 78 3.64 0.35 -4.41
N LEU A 79 4.35 -0.72 -4.05
CA LEU A 79 4.21 -2.02 -4.73
C LEU A 79 2.77 -2.55 -4.64
N HIS A 80 2.17 -2.46 -3.44
CA HIS A 80 0.79 -2.87 -3.20
C HIS A 80 -0.17 -2.06 -4.08
N ALA A 81 -0.08 -0.72 -4.06
CA ALA A 81 -0.95 0.14 -4.84
C ALA A 81 -0.84 -0.11 -6.36
N VAL A 82 0.38 -0.22 -6.89
CA VAL A 82 0.60 -0.47 -8.33
C VAL A 82 0.00 -1.81 -8.75
N THR A 83 0.24 -2.87 -7.97
CA THR A 83 -0.24 -4.22 -8.30
C THR A 83 -1.75 -4.38 -8.08
N TRP A 84 -2.32 -3.69 -7.09
CA TRP A 84 -3.75 -3.62 -6.84
C TRP A 84 -4.48 -2.94 -8.02
N VAL A 85 -4.03 -1.74 -8.41
CA VAL A 85 -4.60 -0.99 -9.54
C VAL A 85 -4.49 -1.78 -10.85
N ALA A 86 -3.39 -2.50 -11.08
CA ALA A 86 -3.24 -3.37 -12.24
C ALA A 86 -4.22 -4.57 -12.25
N LEU A 87 -4.74 -4.97 -11.09
CA LEU A 87 -5.71 -6.05 -10.95
C LEU A 87 -7.15 -5.57 -11.13
N VAL A 88 -7.45 -4.31 -10.83
CA VAL A 88 -8.81 -3.74 -10.88
C VAL A 88 -9.56 -4.04 -12.19
N PRO A 89 -9.00 -3.85 -13.40
CA PRO A 89 -9.73 -4.10 -14.65
C PRO A 89 -10.10 -5.57 -14.88
N LYS A 90 -9.49 -6.50 -14.13
CA LYS A 90 -9.82 -7.93 -14.17
C LYS A 90 -10.97 -8.29 -13.23
N ILE A 91 -11.17 -7.48 -12.19
CA ILE A 91 -12.22 -7.66 -11.18
C ILE A 91 -13.47 -6.86 -11.59
N LEU A 92 -13.28 -5.60 -11.96
CA LEU A 92 -14.33 -4.70 -12.41
C LEU A 92 -14.45 -4.77 -13.94
N VAL A 93 -15.25 -5.73 -14.41
CA VAL A 93 -15.57 -5.89 -15.83
C VAL A 93 -16.90 -5.19 -16.13
N ILE A 94 -16.87 -4.18 -16.99
CA ILE A 94 -18.06 -3.42 -17.41
C ILE A 94 -18.31 -3.73 -18.89
N ASP A 95 -19.07 -4.79 -19.13
CA ASP A 95 -19.45 -5.25 -20.47
C ASP A 95 -20.94 -5.63 -20.44
N SER A 96 -21.79 -4.74 -20.95
CA SER A 96 -23.25 -4.90 -21.03
C SER A 96 -23.78 -4.28 -22.33
N ASP A 97 -24.99 -4.65 -22.73
CA ASP A 97 -25.64 -4.14 -23.95
C ASP A 97 -25.80 -2.61 -23.96
N ARG A 98 -25.82 -1.97 -22.78
CA ARG A 98 -26.01 -0.52 -22.62
C ARG A 98 -24.70 0.25 -22.52
N LEU A 99 -23.66 -0.37 -21.96
CA LEU A 99 -22.39 0.27 -21.68
C LEU A 99 -21.28 -0.78 -21.67
N ARG A 100 -20.27 -0.52 -22.50
CA ARG A 100 -19.04 -1.32 -22.59
C ARG A 100 -17.83 -0.42 -22.39
N ILE A 101 -17.04 -0.71 -21.35
CA ILE A 101 -15.82 0.03 -21.06
C ILE A 101 -14.62 -0.89 -21.24
N ALA A 102 -13.72 -0.52 -22.15
CA ALA A 102 -12.49 -1.26 -22.34
C ALA A 102 -11.66 -1.28 -21.03
N PRO A 103 -11.08 -2.42 -20.61
CA PRO A 103 -10.31 -2.54 -19.36
C PRO A 103 -9.20 -1.49 -19.20
N ARG A 104 -8.60 -1.04 -20.31
CA ARG A 104 -7.59 0.04 -20.31
C ARG A 104 -8.11 1.37 -19.77
N HIS A 105 -9.40 1.68 -19.97
CA HIS A 105 -9.99 2.92 -19.46
C HIS A 105 -10.23 2.83 -17.96
N VAL A 106 -10.68 1.66 -17.47
CA VAL A 106 -10.77 1.39 -16.02
C VAL A 106 -9.40 1.55 -15.36
N LEU A 107 -8.35 0.97 -15.95
CA LEU A 107 -6.98 1.10 -15.44
C LEU A 107 -6.52 2.56 -15.36
N ARG A 108 -6.62 3.29 -16.48
CA ARG A 108 -6.18 4.70 -16.56
C ARG A 108 -6.96 5.59 -15.61
N ALA A 109 -8.26 5.38 -15.47
CA ALA A 109 -9.08 6.13 -14.53
C ALA A 109 -8.58 5.95 -13.09
N HIS A 110 -8.28 4.73 -12.67
CA HIS A 110 -7.74 4.47 -11.33
C HIS A 110 -6.33 5.06 -11.14
N GLN A 111 -5.47 5.01 -12.16
CA GLN A 111 -4.14 5.63 -12.12
C GLN A 111 -4.23 7.16 -11.99
N LEU A 112 -5.08 7.80 -12.79
CA LEU A 112 -5.29 9.24 -12.75
C LEU A 112 -5.93 9.68 -11.42
N ALA A 113 -6.92 8.94 -10.93
CA ALA A 113 -7.52 9.19 -9.63
C ALA A 113 -6.49 9.05 -8.50
N ALA A 114 -5.70 7.98 -8.49
CA ALA A 114 -4.64 7.78 -7.50
C ALA A 114 -3.61 8.92 -7.55
N LEU A 115 -3.14 9.31 -8.74
CA LEU A 115 -2.21 10.42 -8.90
C LEU A 115 -2.81 11.73 -8.39
N GLY A 116 -4.04 12.05 -8.79
CA GLY A 116 -4.76 13.25 -8.36
C GLY A 116 -4.94 13.32 -6.84
N CYS A 117 -5.35 12.22 -6.20
CA CYS A 117 -5.49 12.14 -4.76
C CYS A 117 -4.14 12.33 -4.03
N ASN A 118 -3.06 11.71 -4.52
CA ASN A 118 -1.74 11.86 -3.92
C ASN A 118 -1.22 13.30 -4.06
N LEU A 119 -1.34 13.90 -5.26
CA LEU A 119 -0.96 15.29 -5.48
C LEU A 119 -1.78 16.23 -4.60
N GLY A 120 -3.10 16.04 -4.53
CA GLY A 120 -3.99 16.83 -3.67
C GLY A 120 -3.64 16.72 -2.19
N LEU A 121 -3.30 15.51 -1.70
CA LEU A 121 -2.88 15.31 -0.32
C LEU A 121 -1.54 15.99 -0.03
N ILE A 122 -0.57 15.87 -0.93
CA ILE A 122 0.74 16.51 -0.79
C ILE A 122 0.60 18.03 -0.83
N THR A 123 -0.16 18.58 -1.77
CA THR A 123 -0.38 20.04 -1.86
C THR A 123 -1.10 20.57 -0.64
N ALA A 124 -2.15 19.89 -0.16
CA ALA A 124 -2.85 20.25 1.06
C ALA A 124 -1.92 20.20 2.28
N THR A 125 -1.08 19.17 2.39
CA THR A 125 -0.11 19.04 3.49
C THR A 125 0.92 20.16 3.44
N LEU A 126 1.50 20.43 2.26
CA LEU A 126 2.47 21.52 2.08
C LEU A 126 1.84 22.89 2.30
N TRP A 127 0.57 23.08 1.95
CA TRP A 127 -0.17 24.32 2.20
C TRP A 127 -0.47 24.52 3.68
N LEU A 128 -0.86 23.47 4.41
CA LEU A 128 -1.08 23.52 5.86
C LEU A 128 0.23 23.74 6.64
N LEU A 129 1.33 23.16 6.16
CA LEU A 129 2.66 23.32 6.73
C LEU A 129 3.38 24.57 6.20
N TRP A 130 2.82 25.25 5.20
CA TRP A 130 3.38 26.49 4.70
C TRP A 130 3.38 27.49 5.86
N PRO A 131 4.54 28.05 6.23
CA PRO A 131 4.56 29.08 7.25
C PRO A 131 3.70 30.22 6.71
N VAL A 132 2.56 30.45 7.33
CA VAL A 132 1.85 31.73 7.19
C VAL A 132 2.87 32.77 7.65
N GLY A 133 3.50 33.43 6.69
CA GLY A 133 4.62 34.34 6.91
C GLY A 133 4.24 35.36 7.97
N GLY A 134 4.98 35.28 9.07
CA GLY A 134 4.89 36.14 10.23
C GLY A 134 6.18 36.02 11.03
N HIS A 135 7.32 36.18 10.36
CA HIS A 135 8.58 36.72 10.88
C HIS A 135 9.34 37.35 9.70
#